data_AF-A0AA47I949-F1
#
_entry.id   AF-A0AA47I949-F1
#
_cell.length_a   1.000
_cell.length_b   1.000
_cell.length_c   1.000
_cell.angle_alpha   90.00
_cell.angle_beta   90.00
_cell.angle_gamma   90.00
#
_symmetry.space_group_name_H-M   'P 1'
#
loop_
_entity.id
_entity.type
_entity.pdbx_description
1 polymer ?
#
loop_
_entity_poly.entity_id
_entity_poly.type
_entity_poly.pdbx_seq_one_letter_code
_entity_poly.pdbx_strand_id
1 'polypeptide(L)'
;MKWVIHLYPKRWRERYEDEFLYVLEKRKLSFKEVIDVFVNAMDARLLNLVEVIIIMGNKISDIMLKSVFKRSLILGTVILLGLLSGYFLSKNTPSLVDISPQMILLIGVCAGLFIGYVVGLISGIMRVIKVTKKEDVFLPTGKLKFDKIER
;
A
#
# COMPACT_ATOMS: atom_id res chain seq x y z
N MET A 1 20.42 8.21 -39.19
CA MET A 1 19.93 7.01 -38.46
C MET A 1 19.75 7.24 -36.94
N LYS A 2 19.68 8.49 -36.46
CA LYS A 2 19.53 8.80 -35.01
C LYS A 2 18.17 8.36 -34.41
N TRP A 3 17.18 8.08 -35.26
CA TRP A 3 15.88 7.57 -34.84
C TRP A 3 15.95 6.17 -34.21
N VAL A 4 16.94 5.34 -34.60
CA VAL A 4 17.10 3.96 -34.11
C VAL A 4 17.33 3.92 -32.60
N ILE A 5 17.98 4.95 -32.05
CA ILE A 5 18.21 5.04 -30.60
C ILE A 5 16.92 5.16 -29.81
N HIS A 6 15.86 5.73 -30.40
CA HIS A 6 14.56 5.88 -29.75
C HIS A 6 13.82 4.54 -29.58
N LEU A 7 14.27 3.49 -30.27
CA LEU A 7 13.80 2.12 -30.02
C LEU A 7 14.24 1.62 -28.64
N TYR A 8 15.37 2.10 -28.12
CA TYR A 8 15.84 1.71 -26.80
C TYR A 8 15.13 2.47 -25.66
N PRO A 9 14.91 1.82 -24.51
CA PRO A 9 14.28 2.47 -23.36
C PRO A 9 15.16 3.60 -22.81
N LYS A 10 14.55 4.57 -22.11
CA LYS A 10 15.24 5.78 -21.61
C LYS A 10 16.48 5.46 -20.76
N ARG A 11 16.38 4.52 -19.81
CA ARG A 11 17.51 4.05 -18.98
C ARG A 11 18.69 3.49 -19.77
N TRP A 12 18.44 2.93 -20.95
CA TRP A 12 19.50 2.41 -21.82
C TRP A 12 20.20 3.56 -22.54
N ARG A 13 19.41 4.51 -23.07
CA ARG A 13 19.93 5.72 -23.74
C ARG A 13 20.79 6.56 -22.81
N GLU A 14 20.35 6.78 -21.57
CA GLU A 14 21.12 7.51 -20.55
C GLU A 14 22.53 6.95 -20.30
N ARG A 15 22.79 5.67 -20.66
CA ARG A 15 24.10 5.03 -20.46
C ARG A 15 24.91 4.84 -21.74
N TYR A 16 24.26 4.59 -22.87
CA TYR A 16 24.93 4.14 -24.09
C TYR A 16 24.62 4.98 -25.33
N GLU A 17 23.85 6.07 -25.20
CA GLU A 17 23.44 6.90 -26.33
C GLU A 17 24.62 7.46 -27.12
N ASP A 18 25.60 8.06 -26.44
CA ASP A 18 26.74 8.71 -27.09
C ASP A 18 27.65 7.69 -27.80
N GLU A 19 27.95 6.57 -27.13
CA GLU A 19 28.77 5.48 -27.68
C GLU A 19 28.09 4.83 -28.89
N PHE A 20 26.78 4.61 -28.82
CA PHE A 20 26.02 3.96 -29.88
C PHE A 20 25.86 4.88 -31.10
N LEU A 21 25.63 6.19 -30.89
CA LEU A 21 25.62 7.19 -31.97
C LEU A 21 26.96 7.25 -32.69
N TYR A 22 28.06 7.22 -31.94
CA TYR A 22 29.40 7.23 -32.52
C TYR A 22 29.67 5.99 -33.40
N VAL A 23 29.23 4.80 -32.96
CA VAL A 23 29.33 3.56 -33.75
C VAL A 23 28.46 3.63 -35.01
N LEU A 24 27.25 4.17 -34.90
CA LEU A 24 26.32 4.37 -36.02
C LEU A 24 26.81 5.40 -37.05
N GLU A 25 27.54 6.41 -36.62
CA GLU A 25 28.12 7.43 -37.53
C GLU A 25 29.36 6.90 -38.27
N LYS A 26 30.15 6.03 -37.63
CA LYS A 26 31.36 5.45 -38.25
C LYS A 26 31.11 4.22 -39.12
N ARG A 27 30.03 3.46 -38.92
CA ARG A 27 29.74 2.25 -39.69
C ARG A 27 28.53 2.41 -40.61
N LYS A 28 28.66 1.97 -41.87
CA LYS A 28 27.51 1.71 -42.73
C LYS A 28 26.86 0.41 -42.29
N LEU A 29 25.67 0.49 -41.70
CA LEU A 29 24.92 -0.68 -41.27
C LEU A 29 24.34 -1.44 -42.47
N SER A 30 24.51 -2.76 -42.47
CA SER A 30 23.79 -3.67 -43.35
C SER A 30 22.36 -3.90 -42.84
N PHE A 31 21.44 -4.29 -43.73
CA PHE A 31 20.04 -4.58 -43.38
C PHE A 31 19.91 -5.62 -42.25
N LYS A 32 20.81 -6.61 -42.21
CA LYS A 32 20.87 -7.63 -41.15
C LYS A 32 21.19 -7.02 -39.78
N GLU A 33 22.11 -6.05 -39.74
CA GLU A 33 22.49 -5.36 -38.51
C GLU A 33 21.38 -4.42 -38.02
N VAL A 34 20.60 -3.83 -38.94
CA VAL A 34 19.41 -3.04 -38.57
C VAL A 34 18.36 -3.92 -37.86
N ILE A 35 18.13 -5.14 -38.37
CA ILE A 35 17.22 -6.11 -37.71
C ILE A 35 17.77 -6.50 -36.34
N ASP A 36 19.08 -6.78 -36.24
CA ASP A 36 19.71 -7.16 -34.98
C ASP A 36 19.60 -6.06 -33.91
N VAL A 37 19.81 -4.80 -34.31
CA VAL A 37 19.59 -3.63 -33.43
C VAL A 37 18.13 -3.53 -32.99
N PHE A 38 17.18 -3.82 -33.89
CA PHE A 38 15.76 -3.80 -33.54
C PHE A 38 15.39 -4.88 -32.51
N VAL A 39 15.89 -6.10 -32.68
CA VAL A 39 15.68 -7.21 -31.74
C VAL A 39 16.29 -6.89 -30.37
N ASN A 40 17.51 -6.37 -30.34
CA ASN A 40 18.17 -5.94 -29.10
C ASN A 40 17.40 -4.81 -28.39
N ALA A 41 16.85 -3.86 -29.16
CA ALA A 41 16.03 -2.79 -28.59
C ALA A 41 14.72 -3.32 -27.99
N MET A 42 14.07 -4.28 -28.66
CA MET A 42 12.88 -4.95 -28.13
C MET A 42 13.17 -5.71 -26.84
N ASP A 43 14.26 -6.47 -26.80
CA ASP A 43 14.64 -7.25 -25.62
C ASP A 43 14.93 -6.33 -24.42
N ALA A 44 15.68 -5.23 -24.65
CA ALA A 44 15.93 -4.22 -23.64
C ALA A 44 14.65 -3.57 -23.09
N ARG A 45 13.62 -3.37 -23.94
CA ARG A 45 12.32 -2.87 -23.50
C ARG A 45 11.55 -3.92 -22.69
N LEU A 46 11.59 -5.18 -23.11
CA LEU A 46 10.90 -6.27 -22.44
C LEU A 46 11.47 -6.50 -21.04
N LEU A 47 12.80 -6.49 -20.89
CA LEU A 47 13.46 -6.56 -19.59
C LEU A 47 13.05 -5.41 -18.66
N ASN A 48 12.98 -4.17 -19.17
CA ASN A 48 12.55 -3.02 -18.39
C ASN A 48 11.08 -3.15 -17.93
N LEU A 49 10.19 -3.62 -18.81
CA LEU A 49 8.79 -3.88 -18.45
C LEU A 49 8.67 -4.97 -17.39
N VAL A 50 9.40 -6.07 -17.52
CA VAL A 50 9.40 -7.17 -16.55
C VAL A 50 9.93 -6.69 -15.19
N GLU A 51 11.00 -5.91 -15.16
CA GLU A 51 11.54 -5.31 -13.92
C GLU A 51 10.48 -4.45 -13.21
N VAL A 52 9.77 -3.60 -13.96
CA VAL A 52 8.68 -2.77 -13.42
C VAL A 52 7.53 -3.62 -12.89
N ILE A 53 7.13 -4.67 -13.60
CA ILE A 53 6.06 -5.60 -13.17
C ILE A 53 6.47 -6.32 -11.89
N ILE A 54 7.71 -6.82 -11.78
CA ILE A 54 8.22 -7.50 -10.59
C ILE A 54 8.24 -6.55 -9.39
N ILE A 55 8.77 -5.33 -9.55
CA ILE A 55 8.79 -4.32 -8.48
C ILE A 55 7.38 -3.98 -8.02
N MET A 56 6.45 -3.81 -8.96
CA MET A 56 5.06 -3.48 -8.64
C MET A 56 4.35 -4.64 -7.95
N GLY A 57 4.57 -5.87 -8.41
CA GLY A 57 4.06 -7.09 -7.77
C GLY A 57 4.57 -7.25 -6.34
N ASN A 58 5.87 -7.07 -6.10
CA ASN A 58 6.48 -7.14 -4.77
C ASN A 58 5.97 -6.02 -3.83
N LYS A 59 5.69 -4.83 -4.37
CA LYS A 59 5.13 -3.73 -3.59
C LYS A 59 3.67 -3.98 -3.21
N ILE A 60 2.87 -4.50 -4.14
CA ILE A 60 1.47 -4.86 -3.88
C ILE A 60 1.39 -6.00 -2.87
N SER A 61 2.23 -7.03 -3.02
CA SER A 61 2.27 -8.14 -2.07
C SER A 61 2.66 -7.67 -0.67
N ASP A 62 3.69 -6.84 -0.50
CA ASP A 62 4.09 -6.30 0.82
C ASP A 62 2.99 -5.44 1.47
N ILE A 63 2.29 -4.60 0.68
CA ILE A 63 1.15 -3.81 1.17
C ILE A 63 0.00 -4.72 1.61
N MET A 64 -0.34 -5.73 0.81
CA MET A 64 -1.40 -6.69 1.12
C MET A 64 -1.05 -7.53 2.35
N LEU A 65 0.17 -8.03 2.45
CA LEU A 65 0.65 -8.85 3.56
C LEU A 65 0.62 -8.06 4.88
N LYS A 66 1.10 -6.81 4.87
CA LYS A 66 1.01 -5.91 6.03
C LYS A 66 -0.43 -5.66 6.46
N SER A 67 -1.34 -5.45 5.50
CA SER A 67 -2.76 -5.21 5.79
C SER A 67 -3.44 -6.45 6.39
N VAL A 68 -3.22 -7.63 5.80
CA VAL A 68 -3.80 -8.90 6.28
C VAL A 68 -3.23 -9.27 7.65
N PHE A 69 -1.91 -9.17 7.83
CA PHE A 69 -1.24 -9.46 9.10
C PHE A 69 -1.73 -8.55 10.24
N LYS A 70 -1.94 -7.26 9.96
CA LYS A 70 -2.48 -6.34 10.97
C LYS A 70 -3.91 -6.72 11.40
N ARG A 71 -4.76 -7.12 10.44
CA ARG A 71 -6.13 -7.56 10.74
C ARG A 71 -6.15 -8.89 11.50
N SER A 72 -5.30 -9.85 11.11
CA SER A 72 -5.21 -11.14 11.81
C SER A 72 -4.70 -10.97 13.23
N LEU A 73 -3.74 -10.06 13.47
CA LEU A 73 -3.23 -9.77 14.80
C LEU A 73 -4.30 -9.15 15.72
N ILE A 74 -5.15 -8.27 15.18
CA ILE A 74 -6.31 -7.72 15.91
C ILE A 74 -7.33 -8.82 16.23
N LEU A 75 -7.71 -9.64 15.25
CA LEU A 75 -8.67 -10.74 15.49
C LEU A 75 -8.13 -11.75 16.50
N GLY A 76 -6.87 -12.16 16.36
CA GLY A 76 -6.22 -13.09 17.26
C GLY A 76 -6.14 -12.57 18.70
N THR A 77 -5.82 -11.28 18.88
CA THR A 77 -5.79 -10.66 20.22
C THR A 77 -7.18 -10.57 20.85
N VAL A 78 -8.21 -10.22 20.08
CA VAL A 78 -9.60 -10.21 20.58
C VAL A 78 -10.05 -11.62 21.02
N ILE A 79 -9.75 -12.64 20.22
CA ILE A 79 -10.09 -14.03 20.55
C ILE A 79 -9.34 -14.47 21.81
N LEU A 80 -8.03 -14.19 21.89
CA LEU A 80 -7.21 -14.58 23.03
C LEU A 80 -7.65 -13.89 24.32
N LEU A 81 -8.00 -12.60 24.27
CA LEU A 81 -8.56 -11.88 25.41
C LEU A 81 -9.92 -12.43 25.81
N GLY A 82 -10.79 -12.79 24.86
CA GLY A 82 -12.07 -13.44 25.12
C GLY A 82 -11.91 -14.79 25.83
N LEU A 83 -10.97 -15.63 25.37
CA LEU A 83 -10.68 -16.93 25.98
C LEU A 83 -10.08 -16.78 27.38
N LEU A 84 -9.09 -15.90 27.56
CA LEU A 84 -8.44 -15.68 28.85
C LEU A 84 -9.40 -15.07 29.89
N SER A 85 -10.17 -14.06 29.48
CA SER A 85 -11.19 -13.46 30.37
C SER A 85 -12.27 -14.48 30.73
N GLY A 86 -12.77 -15.24 29.76
CA GLY A 86 -13.74 -16.32 30.00
C GLY A 86 -13.22 -17.39 30.97
N TYR A 87 -11.98 -17.84 30.79
CA TYR A 87 -11.34 -18.80 31.70
C TYR A 87 -11.17 -18.24 33.12
N PHE A 88 -10.72 -16.99 33.25
CA PHE A 88 -10.53 -16.33 34.53
C PHE A 88 -11.84 -16.09 35.29
N LEU A 89 -12.89 -15.66 34.57
CA LEU A 89 -14.25 -15.47 35.13
C LEU A 89 -14.88 -16.79 35.55
N SER A 90 -14.73 -17.85 34.74
CA SER A 90 -15.20 -19.20 35.08
C SER A 90 -14.55 -19.72 36.37
N LYS A 91 -13.26 -19.46 36.56
CA LYS A 91 -12.52 -19.91 37.75
C LYS A 91 -12.86 -19.14 39.03
N ASN A 92 -13.03 -17.81 38.96
CA ASN A 92 -13.19 -16.96 40.15
C ASN A 92 -14.65 -16.72 40.55
N THR A 93 -15.60 -16.95 39.65
CA THR A 93 -17.04 -16.70 39.88
C THR A 93 -17.87 -17.88 39.36
N PRO A 94 -18.00 -18.98 40.14
CA PRO A 94 -18.70 -20.19 39.70
C PRO A 94 -20.20 -19.99 39.44
N SER A 95 -20.82 -18.96 40.03
CA SER A 95 -22.23 -18.59 39.79
C SER A 95 -22.54 -18.13 38.36
N LEU A 96 -21.52 -17.80 37.56
CA LEU A 96 -21.69 -17.47 36.14
C LEU A 96 -21.93 -18.70 35.26
N VAL A 97 -21.60 -19.90 35.75
CA VAL A 97 -21.80 -21.18 35.02
C VAL A 97 -23.28 -21.56 34.98
N ASP A 98 -24.06 -21.12 35.96
CA ASP A 98 -25.51 -21.39 36.05
C ASP A 98 -26.34 -20.45 35.15
N ILE A 99 -25.70 -19.47 34.50
CA ILE A 99 -26.37 -18.55 33.60
C ILE A 99 -26.70 -19.28 32.29
N SER A 100 -27.95 -19.20 31.86
CA SER A 100 -28.40 -19.74 30.58
C SER A 100 -27.51 -19.27 29.42
N PRO A 101 -27.11 -20.15 28.49
CA PRO A 101 -26.32 -19.78 27.31
C PRO A 101 -26.91 -18.62 26.50
N GLN A 102 -28.23 -18.48 26.49
CA GLN A 102 -28.93 -17.38 25.81
C GLN A 102 -28.64 -16.02 26.45
N MET A 103 -28.56 -15.97 27.79
CA MET A 103 -28.24 -14.74 28.52
C MET A 103 -26.77 -14.36 28.36
N ILE A 104 -25.86 -15.34 28.31
CA ILE A 104 -24.43 -15.11 28.02
C ILE A 104 -24.27 -14.52 26.61
N LEU A 105 -24.97 -15.08 25.62
CA LEU A 105 -24.99 -14.55 24.26
C LEU A 105 -25.53 -13.11 24.21
N LEU A 106 -26.63 -12.83 24.92
CA LEU A 106 -27.22 -11.49 24.97
C LEU A 106 -26.23 -10.46 25.56
N ILE A 107 -25.57 -10.80 26.67
CA ILE A 107 -24.55 -9.97 27.31
C ILE A 107 -23.38 -9.72 26.35
N GLY A 108 -22.89 -10.77 25.68
CA GLY A 108 -21.82 -10.67 24.70
C GLY A 108 -22.16 -9.77 23.52
N VAL A 109 -23.38 -9.89 22.97
CA VAL A 109 -23.85 -9.05 21.86
C VAL A 109 -23.99 -7.59 22.28
N CYS A 110 -24.63 -7.32 23.43
CA CYS A 110 -24.77 -5.97 23.96
C CYS A 110 -23.42 -5.30 24.23
N ALA A 111 -22.49 -6.02 24.88
CA ALA A 111 -21.14 -5.53 25.13
C ALA A 111 -20.38 -5.29 23.81
N GLY A 112 -20.48 -6.19 22.84
CA GLY A 112 -19.85 -6.06 21.53
C GLY A 112 -20.35 -4.84 20.76
N LEU A 113 -21.67 -4.61 20.73
CA LEU A 113 -22.27 -3.43 20.10
C LEU A 113 -21.82 -2.13 20.78
N PHE A 114 -21.80 -2.10 22.11
CA PHE A 114 -21.36 -0.93 22.86
C PHE A 114 -19.87 -0.60 22.61
N ILE A 115 -19.00 -1.61 22.70
CA ILE A 115 -17.56 -1.44 22.42
C ILE A 115 -17.36 -1.00 20.97
N GLY A 116 -18.05 -1.63 20.02
CA GLY A 116 -18.00 -1.27 18.60
C GLY A 116 -18.42 0.18 18.34
N TYR A 117 -19.48 0.64 19.00
CA TYR A 117 -19.93 2.02 18.93
C TYR A 117 -18.88 3.01 19.46
N VAL A 118 -18.32 2.75 20.65
CA VAL A 118 -17.28 3.61 21.26
C VAL A 118 -16.02 3.68 20.39
N VAL A 119 -15.54 2.54 19.90
CA VAL A 119 -14.37 2.48 19.01
C VAL A 119 -14.65 3.21 17.69
N GLY A 120 -15.85 3.05 17.13
CA GLY A 120 -16.28 3.74 15.92
C GLY A 120 -16.32 5.26 16.11
N LEU A 121 -16.85 5.73 17.24
CA LEU A 121 -16.93 7.14 17.58
C LEU A 121 -15.54 7.76 17.77
N ILE A 122 -14.65 7.11 18.54
CA ILE A 122 -13.25 7.55 18.71
C ILE A 122 -12.53 7.59 17.36
N SER A 123 -12.70 6.57 16.53
CA SER A 123 -12.09 6.51 15.21
C SER A 123 -12.61 7.62 14.28
N GLY A 124 -13.90 7.93 14.35
CA GLY A 124 -14.52 9.04 13.64
C GLY A 124 -13.94 10.39 14.07
N ILE A 125 -13.86 10.63 15.38
CA ILE A 125 -13.25 11.85 15.95
C ILE A 125 -11.79 11.97 15.54
N MET A 126 -10.99 10.90 15.64
CA MET A 126 -9.59 10.91 15.20
C MET A 126 -9.46 11.21 13.70
N ARG A 127 -10.38 10.72 12.87
CA ARG A 127 -10.40 11.05 11.44
C ARG A 127 -10.65 12.54 11.22
N VAL A 128 -11.63 13.13 11.92
CA VAL A 128 -11.92 14.56 11.86
C VAL A 128 -10.69 15.36 12.30
N ILE A 129 -10.12 15.06 13.47
CA ILE A 129 -8.91 15.73 13.98
C ILE A 129 -7.76 15.62 12.97
N LYS A 130 -7.53 14.45 12.38
CA LYS A 130 -6.46 14.24 11.40
C LYS A 130 -6.68 15.04 10.11
N VAL A 131 -7.94 15.22 9.68
CA VAL A 131 -8.28 16.06 8.54
C VAL A 131 -8.09 17.54 8.88
N THR A 132 -8.55 17.99 10.05
CA THR A 132 -8.40 19.38 10.51
C THR A 132 -6.94 19.75 10.77
N LYS A 133 -6.11 18.79 11.20
CA LYS A 133 -4.68 19.00 11.49
C LYS A 133 -3.77 18.95 10.25
N LYS A 134 -4.30 18.58 9.07
CA LYS A 134 -3.58 18.79 7.80
C LYS A 134 -3.72 20.25 7.38
N GLU A 135 -2.84 21.11 7.89
CA GLU A 135 -2.80 22.54 7.57
C GLU A 135 -2.39 22.88 6.13
N ASP A 136 -2.01 21.92 5.29
CA ASP A 136 -1.68 22.21 3.88
C ASP A 136 -2.54 21.38 2.93
N VAL A 137 -3.76 21.87 2.68
CA VAL A 137 -4.49 21.55 1.45
C VAL A 137 -3.85 22.35 0.33
N PHE A 138 -2.90 21.74 -0.40
CA PHE A 138 -2.42 22.29 -1.67
C PHE A 138 -3.56 22.24 -2.69
N LEU A 139 -4.29 23.35 -2.83
CA LEU A 139 -5.16 23.59 -3.98
C LEU A 139 -4.26 23.90 -5.20
N PRO A 140 -4.62 23.41 -6.41
CA PRO A 140 -3.86 23.69 -7.63
C PRO A 140 -3.88 25.17 -8.04
N THR A 141 -4.64 26.00 -7.33
CA THR A 141 -4.78 27.44 -7.54
C THR A 141 -4.37 28.21 -6.28
N GLY A 142 -3.07 28.22 -5.97
CA GLY A 142 -2.47 29.20 -5.05
C GLY A 142 -2.77 29.01 -3.56
N LYS A 143 -1.78 29.34 -2.72
CA LYS A 143 -1.87 29.27 -1.25
C LYS A 143 -2.91 30.26 -0.73
N LEU A 144 -4.03 29.76 -0.20
CA LEU A 144 -4.88 30.55 0.69
C LEU A 144 -4.25 30.54 2.08
N LYS A 145 -3.54 31.62 2.41
CA LYS A 145 -3.16 31.93 3.79
C LYS A 145 -4.43 32.34 4.52
N PHE A 146 -4.85 31.56 5.51
CA PHE A 146 -5.79 32.07 6.51
C PHE A 146 -4.96 32.90 7.48
N ASP A 147 -5.06 34.22 7.37
CA ASP A 147 -4.48 35.10 8.38
C ASP A 147 -5.13 34.81 9.73
N LYS A 148 -4.28 34.66 10.74
CA LYS A 148 -4.64 34.43 12.13
C LYS A 148 -5.54 35.58 12.58
N ILE A 149 -6.79 35.27 12.95
CA ILE A 149 -7.59 36.22 13.73
C ILE A 149 -7.02 36.15 15.15
N GLU A 150 -6.16 37.11 15.49
CA GLU A 150 -5.81 37.40 16.87
C GLU A 150 -7.06 37.89 17.61
N ARG A 151 -7.43 37.17 18.67
CA ARG A 151 -8.14 37.69 19.83
C ARG A 151 -7.60 37.03 21.08
#